data_AF-A0A378MBW5-F1
#
_entry.id   AF-A0A378MBW5-F1
#
_cell.length_a   1.000
_cell.length_b   1.000
_cell.length_c   1.000
_cell.angle_alpha   90.00
_cell.angle_beta   90.00
_cell.angle_gamma   90.00
#
_symmetry.space_group_name_H-M   'P 1'
#
loop_
_entity.id
_entity.type
_entity.pdbx_description
1 polymer ?
#
loop_
_entity_poly.entity_id
_entity_poly.type
_entity_poly.pdbx_seq_one_letter_code
_entity_poly.pdbx_strand_id
1 'polypeptide(L)'
;MKKNIPSLLIAVIFLVIIGFIFHTTTTRSPEKKETTKTTPQPQAKIAGKETAKKEITTPTLFIHGYSGGKSSFGPMIDRFSSKNLGSRSLVITVKPDGNLAIQGTFDKYAKNPLIQLLFADNKSSMVNQSEWIKDAMIDLKTFIISKKSISLVIQWVA
;
A
#
# COMPACT_ATOMS: atom_id res chain seq x y z
N MET A 1 -44.15 -17.79 40.78
CA MET A 1 -43.77 -18.48 39.53
C MET A 1 -43.42 -17.44 38.48
N LYS A 2 -42.13 -17.24 38.18
CA LYS A 2 -41.67 -16.37 37.07
C LYS A 2 -40.79 -17.23 36.16
N LYS A 3 -41.24 -17.45 34.93
CA LYS A 3 -40.57 -18.28 33.91
C LYS A 3 -39.51 -17.43 33.21
N ASN A 4 -38.23 -17.72 33.47
CA ASN A 4 -37.10 -17.08 32.80
C ASN A 4 -36.67 -17.95 31.61
N ILE A 5 -37.21 -17.67 30.41
CA ILE A 5 -36.87 -18.38 29.16
C ILE A 5 -36.12 -17.50 28.13
N PRO A 6 -35.24 -16.52 28.46
CA PRO A 6 -34.40 -15.88 27.44
C PRO A 6 -33.04 -16.59 27.24
N SER A 7 -32.54 -17.39 28.20
CA SER A 7 -31.19 -17.97 28.13
C SER A 7 -31.04 -19.12 27.13
N LEU A 8 -32.10 -19.91 26.91
CA LEU A 8 -32.05 -21.07 26.00
C LEU A 8 -32.08 -20.62 24.52
N LEU A 9 -32.81 -19.55 24.22
CA LEU A 9 -32.95 -19.00 22.86
C LEU A 9 -31.64 -18.35 22.38
N ILE A 10 -30.90 -17.70 23.27
CA ILE A 10 -29.61 -17.07 22.96
C ILE A 10 -28.52 -18.14 22.72
N ALA A 11 -28.53 -19.24 23.47
CA ALA A 11 -27.58 -20.35 23.28
C ALA A 11 -27.78 -21.10 21.95
N VAL A 12 -29.04 -21.24 21.49
CA VAL A 12 -29.34 -21.87 20.19
C VAL A 12 -28.88 -20.98 19.03
N ILE A 13 -29.01 -19.65 19.14
CA ILE A 13 -28.54 -18.70 18.13
C ILE A 13 -27.00 -18.74 18.01
N PHE A 14 -26.29 -18.89 19.13
CA PHE A 14 -24.82 -18.99 19.13
C PHE A 14 -24.30 -20.27 18.46
N LEU A 15 -25.00 -21.40 18.63
CA LEU A 15 -24.64 -22.68 18.00
C LEU A 15 -24.88 -22.70 16.48
N VAL A 16 -25.91 -21.99 15.99
CA VAL A 16 -26.19 -21.87 14.55
C VAL A 16 -25.14 -20.99 13.85
N ILE A 17 -24.61 -19.96 14.51
CA ILE A 17 -23.57 -19.08 13.95
C ILE A 17 -22.21 -19.78 13.87
N ILE A 18 -21.84 -20.57 14.88
CA ILE A 18 -20.58 -21.35 14.86
C ILE A 18 -20.65 -22.49 13.83
N GLY A 19 -21.82 -23.14 13.68
CA GLY A 19 -22.03 -24.19 12.68
C GLY A 19 -21.89 -23.70 11.23
N PHE A 20 -22.21 -22.43 10.95
CA PHE A 20 -22.11 -21.86 9.61
C PHE A 20 -20.66 -21.51 9.20
N ILE A 21 -19.78 -21.20 10.17
CA ILE A 21 -18.34 -20.96 9.92
C ILE A 21 -17.61 -22.26 9.58
N PHE A 22 -18.10 -23.41 10.07
CA PHE A 22 -17.45 -24.70 9.84
C PHE A 22 -17.90 -25.41 8.54
N HIS A 23 -18.99 -24.97 7.89
CA HIS A 23 -19.50 -25.62 6.67
C HIS A 23 -18.76 -25.19 5.37
N THR A 24 -17.87 -24.20 5.39
CA THR A 24 -17.17 -23.70 4.18
C THR A 24 -15.67 -24.00 4.13
N THR A 25 -15.15 -24.90 4.98
CA THR A 25 -13.74 -25.30 4.92
C THR A 25 -13.55 -26.82 4.95
N THR A 26 -13.86 -27.46 3.83
CA THR A 26 -13.35 -28.80 3.45
C THR A 26 -13.56 -28.90 1.96
N THR A 27 -12.49 -28.86 1.15
CA THR A 27 -11.69 -30.04 0.85
C THR A 27 -10.21 -29.72 0.64
N ARG A 28 -9.34 -30.55 1.24
CA ARG A 28 -7.92 -30.73 0.87
C ARG A 28 -7.84 -31.82 -0.20
N SER A 29 -6.96 -31.68 -1.20
CA SER A 29 -6.32 -32.82 -1.87
C SER A 29 -4.92 -32.43 -2.38
N PRO A 30 -3.86 -33.24 -2.11
CA PRO A 30 -2.49 -33.03 -2.56
C PRO A 30 -2.12 -33.84 -3.82
N GLU A 31 -0.99 -33.44 -4.44
CA GLU A 31 -0.04 -34.24 -5.25
C GLU A 31 -0.24 -34.41 -6.78
N LYS A 32 0.73 -33.87 -7.55
CA LYS A 32 1.60 -34.67 -8.44
C LYS A 32 2.97 -34.00 -8.66
N LYS A 33 4.04 -34.65 -8.21
CA LYS A 33 5.44 -34.50 -8.67
C LYS A 33 5.75 -35.60 -9.69
N GLU A 34 6.54 -35.28 -10.71
CA GLU A 34 7.43 -36.15 -11.52
C GLU A 34 8.24 -35.19 -12.42
N THR A 35 9.52 -34.86 -12.19
CA THR A 35 10.81 -35.58 -12.27
C THR A 35 11.33 -35.86 -13.71
N THR A 36 12.13 -34.91 -14.22
CA THR A 36 13.48 -35.07 -14.87
C THR A 36 13.63 -35.68 -16.28
N LYS A 37 14.32 -34.96 -17.19
CA LYS A 37 15.63 -35.32 -17.81
C LYS A 37 16.15 -34.28 -18.84
N THR A 38 17.48 -34.22 -18.94
CA THR A 38 18.41 -33.20 -19.46
C THR A 38 18.63 -33.21 -21.00
N THR A 39 19.01 -32.03 -21.55
CA THR A 39 19.45 -31.65 -22.93
C THR A 39 20.74 -32.35 -23.42
N PRO A 40 21.03 -32.46 -24.75
CA PRO A 40 21.85 -31.47 -25.46
C PRO A 40 21.35 -30.99 -26.86
N GLN A 41 21.69 -29.72 -27.16
CA GLN A 41 21.46 -28.80 -28.31
C GLN A 41 21.97 -29.27 -29.71
N PRO A 42 21.50 -28.73 -30.88
CA PRO A 42 21.74 -27.34 -31.39
C PRO A 42 20.59 -26.72 -32.27
N GLN A 43 20.43 -25.44 -32.64
CA GLN A 43 21.23 -24.20 -32.66
C GLN A 43 20.31 -22.98 -32.95
N ALA A 44 20.68 -21.82 -32.39
CA ALA A 44 20.47 -20.44 -32.86
C ALA A 44 19.05 -19.85 -33.09
N LYS A 45 18.67 -18.89 -32.24
CA LYS A 45 18.46 -17.49 -32.65
C LYS A 45 18.49 -16.54 -31.46
N ILE A 46 19.26 -15.47 -31.64
CA ILE A 46 19.51 -14.37 -30.71
C ILE A 46 18.18 -13.64 -30.47
N ALA A 47 17.65 -13.68 -29.25
CA ALA A 47 16.64 -12.75 -28.79
C ALA A 47 17.30 -11.90 -27.70
N GLY A 48 17.73 -10.70 -28.09
CA GLY A 48 18.21 -9.70 -27.16
C GLY A 48 17.20 -9.53 -26.04
N LYS A 49 17.69 -9.58 -24.81
CA LYS A 49 16.94 -9.15 -23.64
C LYS A 49 16.69 -7.65 -23.83
N GLU A 50 15.61 -7.28 -24.52
CA GLU A 50 15.12 -5.91 -24.53
C GLU A 50 14.91 -5.52 -23.08
N THR A 51 15.80 -4.66 -22.57
CA THR A 51 15.61 -3.99 -21.30
C THR A 51 14.40 -3.10 -21.47
N ALA A 52 13.21 -3.63 -21.17
CA ALA A 52 11.98 -2.86 -21.13
C ALA A 52 12.22 -1.65 -20.22
N LYS A 53 12.26 -0.46 -20.83
CA LYS A 53 12.49 0.80 -20.14
C LYS A 53 11.35 0.98 -19.14
N LYS A 54 11.67 0.93 -17.84
CA LYS A 54 10.68 1.10 -16.77
C LYS A 54 10.22 2.55 -16.79
N GLU A 55 8.93 2.78 -17.07
CA GLU A 55 8.36 4.14 -17.15
C GLU A 55 8.07 4.71 -15.76
N ILE A 56 8.22 6.03 -15.63
CA ILE A 56 7.92 6.75 -14.38
C ILE A 56 6.39 6.87 -14.25
N THR A 57 5.86 6.52 -13.09
CA THR A 57 4.42 6.56 -12.81
C THR A 57 4.02 7.78 -11.99
N THR A 58 2.86 8.34 -12.27
CA THR A 58 2.28 9.45 -11.49
C THR A 58 1.74 8.94 -10.15
N PRO A 59 2.15 9.53 -9.00
CA PRO A 59 1.58 9.17 -7.70
C PRO A 59 0.16 9.70 -7.50
N THR A 60 -0.60 9.06 -6.62
CA THR A 60 -1.91 9.54 -6.16
C THR A 60 -1.83 9.96 -4.70
N LEU A 61 -2.30 11.17 -4.40
CA LEU A 61 -2.31 11.75 -3.07
C LEU A 61 -3.69 11.61 -2.41
N PHE A 62 -3.73 11.10 -1.19
CA PHE A 62 -4.94 10.99 -0.37
C PHE A 62 -4.86 11.96 0.80
N ILE A 63 -5.86 12.86 0.92
CA ILE A 63 -5.94 13.88 1.96
C ILE A 63 -7.26 13.69 2.70
N HIS A 64 -7.22 13.56 4.03
CA HIS A 64 -8.43 13.43 4.84
C HIS A 64 -9.20 14.76 4.97
N GLY A 65 -10.50 14.68 5.28
CA GLY A 65 -11.32 15.84 5.61
C GLY A 65 -11.15 16.33 7.06
N TYR A 66 -12.00 17.26 7.49
CA TYR A 66 -12.02 17.80 8.85
C TYR A 66 -12.08 16.70 9.91
N SER A 67 -11.26 16.83 10.96
CA SER A 67 -11.11 15.84 12.03
C SER A 67 -10.75 14.42 11.57
N GLY A 68 -10.33 14.27 10.31
CA GLY A 68 -9.88 13.01 9.74
C GLY A 68 -8.43 12.66 10.13
N GLY A 69 -7.93 11.55 9.60
CA GLY A 69 -6.56 11.11 9.87
C GLY A 69 -6.21 9.83 9.14
N LYS A 70 -5.31 9.02 9.73
CA LYS A 70 -4.82 7.78 9.12
C LYS A 70 -5.95 6.81 8.74
N SER A 71 -6.99 6.72 9.57
CA SER A 71 -8.15 5.84 9.36
C SER A 71 -9.04 6.23 8.18
N SER A 72 -8.98 7.49 7.71
CA SER A 72 -9.85 7.96 6.62
C SER A 72 -9.55 7.25 5.31
N PHE A 73 -8.26 7.06 4.98
CA PHE A 73 -7.83 6.44 3.72
C PHE A 73 -6.86 5.28 3.90
N GLY A 74 -6.28 5.07 5.08
CA GLY A 74 -5.33 3.98 5.33
C GLY A 74 -5.85 2.60 4.89
N PRO A 75 -7.03 2.17 5.35
CA PRO A 75 -7.61 0.89 4.93
C PRO A 75 -7.90 0.81 3.42
N MET A 76 -8.26 1.93 2.78
CA MET A 76 -8.49 1.99 1.34
C MET A 76 -7.18 1.83 0.56
N ILE A 77 -6.11 2.49 1.00
CA ILE A 77 -4.76 2.35 0.43
C ILE A 77 -4.28 0.92 0.57
N ASP A 78 -4.45 0.31 1.75
CA ASP A 78 -4.05 -1.08 1.99
C ASP A 78 -4.81 -2.04 1.07
N ARG A 79 -6.11 -1.85 0.88
CA ARG A 79 -6.94 -2.62 -0.07
C ARG A 79 -6.51 -2.43 -1.52
N PHE A 80 -6.14 -1.22 -1.93
CA PHE A 80 -5.63 -0.96 -3.28
C PHE A 80 -4.28 -1.63 -3.50
N SER A 81 -3.41 -1.60 -2.48
CA SER A 81 -2.12 -2.28 -2.52
C SER A 81 -2.28 -3.79 -2.59
N SER A 82 -3.16 -4.38 -1.77
CA SER A 82 -3.38 -5.83 -1.75
C SER A 82 -4.02 -6.36 -3.04
N LYS A 83 -4.79 -5.53 -3.74
CA LYS A 83 -5.37 -5.86 -5.06
C LYS A 83 -4.47 -5.50 -6.24
N ASN A 84 -3.22 -5.11 -5.99
CA ASN A 84 -2.26 -4.70 -7.02
C ASN A 84 -2.78 -3.55 -7.92
N LEU A 85 -3.59 -2.65 -7.38
CA LEU A 85 -4.12 -1.46 -8.09
C LEU A 85 -3.21 -0.24 -7.93
N GLY A 86 -2.37 -0.23 -6.89
CA GLY A 86 -1.27 0.71 -6.68
C GLY A 86 -0.33 0.17 -5.60
N SER A 87 0.73 0.90 -5.29
CA SER A 87 1.71 0.49 -4.28
C SER A 87 1.73 1.51 -3.14
N ARG A 88 1.61 1.03 -1.89
CA ARG A 88 1.82 1.88 -0.71
C ARG A 88 3.22 2.52 -0.78
N SER A 89 3.29 3.85 -0.69
CA SER A 89 4.53 4.60 -0.93
C SER A 89 4.95 5.44 0.29
N LEU A 90 4.31 6.59 0.49
CA LEU A 90 4.65 7.53 1.56
C LEU A 90 3.46 7.83 2.47
N VAL A 91 3.76 8.09 3.74
CA VAL A 91 2.86 8.78 4.66
C VAL A 91 3.54 10.09 5.06
N ILE A 92 2.91 11.21 4.72
CA ILE A 92 3.42 12.55 4.98
C ILE A 92 2.50 13.17 6.03
N THR A 93 3.05 13.61 7.15
CA THR A 93 2.31 14.35 8.18
C THR A 93 2.79 15.79 8.19
N VAL A 94 1.90 16.73 7.90
CA VAL A 94 2.15 18.17 8.05
C VAL A 94 1.93 18.52 9.52
N LYS A 95 2.98 19.02 10.16
CA LYS A 95 2.92 19.53 11.54
C LYS A 95 2.24 20.91 11.57
N PRO A 96 1.79 21.40 12.75
CA PRO A 96 1.10 22.69 12.83
C PRO A 96 1.95 23.90 12.39
N ASP A 97 3.27 23.76 12.42
CA ASP A 97 4.25 24.74 11.94
C ASP A 97 4.53 24.64 10.43
N GLY A 98 3.83 23.75 9.71
CA GLY A 98 4.02 23.51 8.28
C GLY A 98 5.12 22.49 7.94
N ASN A 99 5.95 22.07 8.90
CA ASN A 99 7.03 21.12 8.64
C ASN A 99 6.51 19.71 8.32
N LEU A 100 7.18 19.01 7.41
CA LEU A 100 6.78 17.67 6.99
C LEU A 100 7.52 16.58 7.77
N ALA A 101 6.77 15.61 8.30
CA ALA A 101 7.29 14.33 8.74
C ALA A 101 6.95 13.26 7.68
N ILE A 102 7.97 12.75 7.00
CA ILE A 102 7.82 11.80 5.89
C ILE A 102 8.23 10.40 6.34
N GLN A 103 7.37 9.42 6.11
CA GLN A 103 7.61 8.00 6.40
C GLN A 103 7.40 7.17 5.13
N GLY A 104 8.15 6.07 4.99
CA GLY A 104 8.07 5.16 3.84
C GLY A 104 9.18 5.39 2.82
N THR A 105 9.00 4.88 1.61
CA THR A 105 9.98 4.99 0.53
C THR A 105 9.27 5.22 -0.79
N PHE A 106 9.79 6.15 -1.58
CA PHE A 106 9.25 6.47 -2.89
C PHE A 106 10.04 5.75 -3.99
N ASP A 107 9.40 4.77 -4.65
CA ASP A 107 9.87 4.20 -5.92
C ASP A 107 9.11 4.86 -7.08
N LYS A 108 9.83 5.64 -7.90
CA LYS A 108 9.28 6.35 -9.07
C LYS A 108 8.74 5.41 -10.16
N TYR A 109 9.06 4.13 -10.08
CA TYR A 109 8.64 3.09 -11.00
C TYR A 109 7.68 2.07 -10.36
N ALA A 110 7.24 2.30 -9.12
CA ALA A 110 6.21 1.46 -8.51
C ALA A 110 4.86 1.72 -9.18
N LYS A 111 4.00 0.72 -9.26
CA LYS A 111 2.67 0.88 -9.86
C LYS A 111 1.84 1.88 -9.05
N ASN A 112 1.40 2.98 -9.67
CA ASN A 112 0.54 4.01 -9.06
C ASN A 112 0.86 4.28 -7.58
N PRO A 113 2.00 4.93 -7.25
CA PRO A 113 2.41 5.11 -5.87
C PRO A 113 1.34 5.86 -5.06
N LEU A 114 0.86 5.25 -3.98
CA LEU A 114 -0.20 5.77 -3.14
C LEU A 114 0.42 6.49 -1.94
N ILE A 115 0.17 7.80 -1.85
CA ILE A 115 0.73 8.67 -0.81
C ILE A 115 -0.41 9.18 0.07
N GLN A 116 -0.27 9.06 1.39
CA GLN A 116 -1.24 9.59 2.35
C GLN A 116 -0.69 10.87 2.99
N LEU A 117 -1.39 11.99 2.82
CA LEU A 117 -1.13 13.25 3.51
C LEU A 117 -2.04 13.37 4.73
N LEU A 118 -1.44 13.70 5.87
CA LEU A 118 -2.12 13.90 7.15
C LEU A 118 -1.81 15.30 7.67
N PHE A 119 -2.80 15.93 8.30
CA PHE A 119 -2.57 17.13 9.11
C PHE A 119 -2.52 16.73 10.58
N ALA A 120 -1.44 17.08 11.28
CA ALA A 120 -1.33 16.86 12.71
C ALA A 120 -2.40 17.66 13.48
N ASP A 121 -2.63 18.90 13.05
CA ASP A 121 -3.81 19.68 13.44
C ASP A 121 -4.91 19.51 12.39
N ASN A 122 -5.70 18.44 12.55
CA ASN A 122 -6.76 18.05 11.62
C ASN A 122 -8.07 18.86 11.76
N LYS A 123 -8.11 19.86 12.64
CA LYS A 123 -9.26 20.76 12.84
C LYS A 123 -8.91 22.22 12.54
N SER A 124 -7.74 22.47 11.96
CA SER A 124 -7.29 23.79 11.53
C SER A 124 -8.20 24.41 10.46
N SER A 125 -8.05 25.72 10.25
CA SER A 125 -8.83 26.48 9.26
C SER A 125 -8.58 26.02 7.83
N MET A 126 -9.52 26.29 6.93
CA MET A 126 -9.37 25.99 5.50
C MET A 126 -8.21 26.76 4.85
N VAL A 127 -7.90 27.97 5.35
CA VAL A 127 -6.77 28.77 4.89
C VAL A 127 -5.46 28.03 5.22
N ASN A 128 -5.27 27.64 6.47
CA ASN A 128 -4.07 26.91 6.90
C ASN A 128 -3.92 25.58 6.15
N GLN A 129 -5.01 24.82 6.00
CA GLN A 129 -4.98 23.57 5.23
C GLN A 129 -4.58 23.78 3.77
N SER A 130 -5.04 24.87 3.13
CA SER A 130 -4.69 25.17 1.74
C SER A 130 -3.21 25.53 1.59
N GLU A 131 -2.67 26.32 2.52
CA GLU A 131 -1.24 26.65 2.56
C GLU A 131 -0.38 25.40 2.79
N TRP A 132 -0.77 24.57 3.75
CA TRP A 132 -0.11 23.30 4.04
C TRP A 132 -0.10 22.34 2.84
N ILE A 133 -1.19 22.27 2.08
CA ILE A 133 -1.23 21.45 0.85
C ILE A 133 -0.25 22.01 -0.18
N LYS A 134 -0.26 23.33 -0.40
CA LYS A 134 0.63 23.99 -1.36
C LYS A 134 2.09 23.69 -1.02
N ASP A 135 2.48 23.90 0.24
CA ASP A 135 3.87 23.72 0.68
C ASP A 135 4.26 22.23 0.63
N ALA A 136 3.38 21.32 1.09
CA ALA A 136 3.60 19.88 0.99
C ALA A 136 3.78 19.40 -0.46
N MET A 137 3.08 20.01 -1.43
CA MET A 137 3.22 19.70 -2.85
C MET A 137 4.54 20.21 -3.45
N ILE A 138 4.99 21.40 -3.06
CA ILE A 138 6.29 21.93 -3.48
C ILE A 138 7.42 21.03 -2.97
N ASP A 139 7.36 20.65 -1.70
CA ASP A 139 8.36 19.79 -1.07
C ASP A 139 8.33 18.38 -1.65
N LEU A 140 7.15 17.79 -1.84
CA LEU A 140 7.01 16.47 -2.43
C LEU A 140 7.55 16.43 -3.86
N LYS A 141 7.25 17.45 -4.67
CA LYS A 141 7.80 17.58 -6.02
C LYS A 141 9.33 17.64 -5.98
N THR A 142 9.88 18.45 -5.10
CA THR A 142 11.34 18.60 -4.93
C THR A 142 11.99 17.31 -4.50
N PHE A 143 11.41 16.61 -3.51
CA PHE A 143 11.86 15.31 -3.03
C PHE A 143 11.86 14.24 -4.15
N ILE A 144 10.77 14.15 -4.92
CA ILE A 144 10.63 13.18 -6.02
C ILE A 144 11.62 13.48 -7.15
N ILE A 145 11.80 14.75 -7.52
CA ILE A 145 12.72 15.16 -8.58
C ILE A 145 14.18 15.00 -8.14
N SER A 146 14.52 15.28 -6.88
CA SER A 146 15.88 15.12 -6.34
C SER A 146 16.36 13.67 -6.42
N LYS A 147 15.47 12.69 -6.23
CA LYS A 147 15.76 11.25 -6.38
C LYS A 147 15.90 10.79 -7.85
N LYS A 148 15.91 11.70 -8.83
CA LYS A 148 15.91 11.34 -10.25
C LYS A 148 17.25 10.79 -10.75
N SER A 149 18.39 11.14 -10.16
CA SER A 149 19.69 10.49 -10.44
C SER A 149 20.77 10.99 -9.48
N ILE A 150 21.30 10.12 -8.61
CA ILE A 150 22.62 10.32 -7.99
C ILE A 150 23.33 8.96 -8.07
N SER A 151 24.04 8.73 -9.17
CA SER A 151 25.07 7.69 -9.23
C SER A 151 26.36 8.30 -8.70
N LEU A 152 26.71 7.97 -7.46
CA LEU A 152 28.02 8.29 -6.90
C LEU A 152 28.95 7.11 -7.18
N VAL A 153 29.83 7.24 -8.17
CA VAL A 153 30.92 6.30 -8.43
C VAL A 153 32.20 6.93 -7.86
N ILE A 154 32.69 6.39 -6.75
CA ILE A 154 33.99 6.78 -6.18
C ILE A 154 35.01 5.75 -6.68
N GLN A 155 36.00 6.21 -7.44
CA GLN A 155 37.14 5.41 -7.84
C GLN A 155 38.32 5.76 -6.93
N TRP A 156 38.82 4.76 -6.20
CA TRP A 156 40.07 4.88 -5.47
C TRP A 156 41.23 4.68 -6.47
N VAL A 157 42.18 5.61 -6.48
CA VAL A 157 43.49 5.38 -7.11
C VAL A 157 44.40 4.80 -6.02
N ALA A 158 45.04 3.68 -6.34
CA ALA A 158 45.99 2.97 -5.49
C ALA A 158 47.30 3.75 -5.32
#